data_AF-A0A444UD58-F1
#
_entry.id   AF-A0A444UD58-F1
#
_cell.length_a   1.000
_cell.length_b   1.000
_cell.length_c   1.000
_cell.angle_alpha   90.00
_cell.angle_beta   90.00
_cell.angle_gamma   90.00
#
_symmetry.space_group_name_H-M   'P 1'
#
loop_
_entity.id
_entity.type
_entity.pdbx_description
1 polymer ?
#
loop_
_entity_poly.entity_id
_entity_poly.type
_entity_poly.pdbx_seq_one_letter_code
_entity_poly.pdbx_strand_id
1 'polypeptide(L)'
;MSPFPEEVDVFTGPHWRMKQLVGLYCEKLSKTNFSNNNDFRSFLRSLCATFKEFKMHEQIENEYIIGLLQQRSRTIYNVHSDNKLSEMLSLFEKGLKNVKNEYEQLNYAQQLKERLEAFTQDFLPHMREEEEVFQPMMMEYFTYEELKDIKKKVIAQHSSQRRKDTVELLKGLGLWNQAEELHKAFKYSADEKVDEGFEKDTKSVYISHLPPEVILKVFRYLSPVELCRCSQVCTDWSVLAKTGSLWKHLHPVRWARGPHADTASGCQNLQCGFRACCRSGE
;
A
#
# COMPACT_ATOMS: atom_id res chain seq x y z
N MET A 1 7.59 14.18 -0.60
CA MET A 1 7.27 13.91 0.82
C MET A 1 6.25 14.95 1.25
N SER A 2 5.33 14.59 2.14
CA SER A 2 4.36 15.53 2.72
C SER A 2 5.11 16.64 3.47
N PRO A 3 4.72 17.92 3.34
CA PRO A 3 5.37 19.02 4.05
C PRO A 3 4.99 19.08 5.55
N PHE A 4 4.09 18.21 6.01
CA PHE A 4 3.56 18.21 7.38
C PHE A 4 4.17 17.07 8.23
N PRO A 5 4.25 17.23 9.57
CA PRO A 5 4.72 16.16 10.45
C PRO A 5 3.88 14.90 10.30
N GLU A 6 4.54 13.74 10.28
CA GLU A 6 3.88 12.47 9.98
C GLU A 6 2.70 12.23 10.92
N GLU A 7 2.84 12.47 12.23
CA GLU A 7 1.84 12.21 13.26
C GLU A 7 0.51 12.98 13.12
N VAL A 8 0.46 14.04 12.30
CA VAL A 8 -0.76 14.81 12.00
C VAL A 8 -1.19 14.72 10.54
N ASP A 9 -0.44 14.01 9.71
CA ASP A 9 -0.78 13.73 8.32
C ASP A 9 -1.87 12.66 8.26
N VAL A 10 -3.07 13.05 7.81
CA VAL A 10 -4.26 12.18 7.75
C VAL A 10 -4.45 11.53 6.39
N PHE A 11 -3.73 11.97 5.34
CA PHE A 11 -3.96 11.56 3.94
C PHE A 11 -2.86 10.68 3.37
N THR A 12 -1.57 10.97 3.64
CA THR A 12 -0.43 10.31 2.97
C THR A 12 -0.45 8.79 3.16
N GLY A 13 -0.80 8.31 4.36
CA GLY A 13 -0.89 6.88 4.67
C GLY A 13 -1.98 6.18 3.83
N PRO A 14 -3.26 6.58 3.96
CA PRO A 14 -4.34 6.09 3.10
C PRO A 14 -4.05 6.21 1.60
N HIS A 15 -3.57 7.35 1.13
CA HIS A 15 -3.32 7.61 -0.30
C HIS A 15 -2.20 6.78 -0.87
N TRP A 16 -1.18 6.44 -0.07
CA TRP A 16 -0.17 5.48 -0.49
C TRP A 16 -0.80 4.14 -0.89
N ARG A 17 -1.76 3.66 -0.11
CA ARG A 17 -2.49 2.42 -0.41
C ARG A 17 -3.37 2.57 -1.65
N MET A 18 -4.07 3.70 -1.80
CA MET A 18 -4.89 3.95 -2.99
C MET A 18 -4.04 3.98 -4.27
N LYS A 19 -2.90 4.69 -4.25
CA LYS A 19 -1.93 4.76 -5.35
C LYS A 19 -1.32 3.38 -5.65
N GLN A 20 -1.08 2.56 -4.62
CA GLN A 20 -0.64 1.17 -4.79
C GLN A 20 -1.68 0.34 -5.54
N LEU A 21 -2.95 0.42 -5.15
CA LEU A 21 -4.05 -0.27 -5.82
C LEU A 21 -4.24 0.17 -7.27
N VAL A 22 -4.07 1.46 -7.55
CA VAL A 22 -4.02 2.00 -8.92
C VAL A 22 -2.93 1.32 -9.73
N GLY A 23 -1.70 1.28 -9.21
CA GLY A 23 -0.60 0.58 -9.86
C GLY A 23 -0.90 -0.89 -10.14
N LEU A 24 -1.49 -1.59 -9.16
CA LEU A 24 -1.81 -3.02 -9.27
C LEU A 24 -2.86 -3.31 -10.35
N TYR A 25 -3.94 -2.52 -10.43
CA TYR A 25 -4.93 -2.77 -11.48
C TYR A 25 -4.43 -2.33 -12.85
N CYS A 26 -3.60 -1.28 -12.96
CA CYS A 26 -2.98 -0.91 -14.24
C CYS A 26 -2.04 -2.01 -14.74
N GLU A 27 -1.25 -2.61 -13.86
CA GLU A 27 -0.40 -3.74 -14.20
C GLU A 27 -1.24 -4.94 -14.66
N LYS A 28 -2.28 -5.31 -13.89
CA LYS A 28 -3.20 -6.40 -14.26
C LYS A 28 -3.90 -6.12 -15.59
N LEU A 29 -4.35 -4.90 -15.84
CA LEU A 29 -5.00 -4.49 -17.08
C LEU A 29 -4.09 -4.77 -18.28
N SER A 30 -2.80 -4.44 -18.18
CA SER A 30 -1.81 -4.64 -19.26
C SER A 30 -1.50 -6.11 -19.55
N LYS A 31 -1.73 -7.00 -18.58
CA LYS A 31 -1.38 -8.44 -18.65
C LYS A 31 -2.58 -9.36 -18.86
N THR A 32 -3.81 -8.83 -18.76
CA THR A 32 -5.03 -9.64 -18.81
C THR A 32 -5.33 -10.06 -20.25
N ASN A 33 -5.48 -11.37 -20.49
CA ASN A 33 -5.97 -11.87 -21.77
C ASN A 33 -7.50 -11.77 -21.83
N PHE A 34 -8.02 -10.74 -22.49
CA PHE A 34 -9.45 -10.48 -22.58
C PHE A 34 -10.24 -11.49 -23.41
N SER A 35 -9.58 -12.26 -24.29
CA SER A 35 -10.21 -13.39 -24.99
C SER A 35 -10.45 -14.57 -24.06
N ASN A 36 -9.66 -14.72 -22.98
CA ASN A 36 -9.84 -15.80 -22.03
C ASN A 36 -10.89 -15.42 -20.95
N ASN A 37 -11.96 -16.21 -20.85
CA ASN A 37 -13.06 -15.92 -19.92
C ASN A 37 -12.65 -15.94 -18.44
N ASN A 38 -11.71 -16.80 -18.05
CA ASN A 38 -11.25 -16.89 -16.68
C ASN A 38 -10.42 -15.65 -16.31
N ASP A 39 -9.51 -15.23 -17.19
CA ASP A 39 -8.70 -14.03 -16.99
C ASP A 39 -9.58 -12.78 -16.95
N PHE A 40 -10.54 -12.66 -17.87
CA PHE A 40 -11.54 -11.59 -17.88
C PHE A 40 -12.30 -11.49 -16.55
N ARG A 41 -12.90 -12.59 -16.09
CA ARG A 41 -13.68 -12.62 -14.84
C ARG A 41 -12.78 -12.38 -13.62
N SER A 42 -11.58 -12.94 -13.61
CA SER A 42 -10.60 -12.74 -12.55
C SER A 42 -10.21 -11.26 -12.41
N PHE A 43 -9.95 -10.60 -13.53
CA PHE A 43 -9.65 -9.17 -13.56
C PHE A 43 -10.81 -8.32 -13.08
N LEU A 44 -12.05 -8.57 -13.53
CA LEU A 44 -13.23 -7.84 -13.06
C LEU A 44 -13.48 -8.01 -11.56
N ARG A 45 -13.31 -9.22 -11.00
CA ARG A 45 -13.41 -9.43 -9.54
C ARG A 45 -12.34 -8.64 -8.79
N SER A 46 -11.11 -8.60 -9.32
CA SER A 46 -10.02 -7.81 -8.75
C SER A 46 -10.35 -6.31 -8.76
N LEU A 47 -10.98 -5.81 -9.83
CA LEU A 47 -11.44 -4.42 -9.91
C LEU A 47 -12.58 -4.15 -8.92
N CYS A 48 -13.56 -5.05 -8.79
CA CYS A 48 -14.61 -4.92 -7.79
C CYS A 48 -14.05 -4.81 -6.37
N ALA A 49 -13.08 -5.66 -6.00
CA ALA A 49 -12.43 -5.58 -4.68
C ALA A 49 -11.70 -4.24 -4.50
N THR A 50 -10.96 -3.81 -5.51
CA THR A 50 -10.19 -2.56 -5.48
C THR A 50 -11.09 -1.34 -5.32
N PHE A 51 -12.16 -1.24 -6.11
CA PHE A 51 -13.05 -0.08 -6.09
C PHE A 51 -13.97 -0.08 -4.86
N LYS A 52 -14.21 -1.23 -4.22
CA LYS A 52 -14.81 -1.27 -2.88
C LYS A 52 -13.88 -0.66 -1.83
N GLU A 53 -12.58 -0.92 -1.92
CA GLU A 53 -11.59 -0.31 -1.02
C GLU A 53 -11.49 1.20 -1.26
N PHE A 54 -11.53 1.67 -2.52
CA PHE A 54 -11.66 3.10 -2.83
C PHE A 54 -12.93 3.71 -2.24
N LYS A 55 -14.08 3.05 -2.42
CA LYS A 55 -15.35 3.56 -1.88
C LYS A 55 -15.33 3.66 -0.35
N MET A 56 -14.72 2.68 0.32
CA MET A 56 -14.54 2.73 1.76
C MET A 56 -13.60 3.87 2.18
N HIS A 57 -12.51 4.10 1.45
CA HIS A 57 -11.59 5.20 1.73
C HIS A 57 -12.32 6.55 1.74
N GLU A 58 -13.08 6.83 0.69
CA GLU A 58 -13.86 8.06 0.56
C GLU A 58 -14.91 8.20 1.66
N GLN A 59 -15.51 7.09 2.11
CA GLN A 59 -16.45 7.08 3.23
C GLN A 59 -15.75 7.45 4.54
N ILE A 60 -14.54 6.91 4.78
CA ILE A 60 -13.75 7.24 5.97
C ILE A 60 -13.38 8.73 5.96
N GLU A 61 -12.96 9.27 4.82
CA GLU A 61 -12.61 10.68 4.71
C GLU A 61 -13.82 11.58 4.96
N ASN A 62 -14.95 11.27 4.33
CA ASN A 62 -16.20 11.98 4.54
C ASN A 62 -16.60 12.02 6.03
N GLU A 63 -16.56 10.88 6.71
CA GLU A 63 -17.02 10.74 8.09
C GLU A 63 -16.03 11.33 9.11
N TYR A 64 -14.73 11.08 8.95
CA TYR A 64 -13.72 11.37 9.97
C TYR A 64 -12.87 12.62 9.70
N ILE A 65 -12.90 13.18 8.48
CA ILE A 65 -12.08 14.32 8.10
C ILE A 65 -12.96 15.45 7.57
N ILE A 66 -13.60 15.25 6.41
CA ILE A 66 -14.29 16.30 5.67
C ILE A 66 -15.49 16.84 6.44
N GLY A 67 -16.31 15.97 7.05
CA GLY A 67 -17.45 16.39 7.86
C GLY A 67 -17.05 17.28 9.04
N LEU A 68 -15.93 16.96 9.70
CA LEU A 68 -15.40 17.78 10.79
C LEU A 68 -14.85 19.12 10.27
N LEU A 69 -14.11 19.09 9.17
CA LEU A 69 -13.52 20.29 8.57
C LEU A 69 -14.61 21.24 8.06
N GLN A 70 -15.68 20.73 7.46
CA GLN A 70 -16.85 21.51 7.05
C GLN A 70 -17.52 22.21 8.24
N GLN A 71 -17.68 21.50 9.36
CA GLN A 71 -18.30 22.05 10.57
C GLN A 71 -17.51 23.25 11.13
N ARG A 72 -16.17 23.22 11.04
CA ARG A 72 -15.30 24.29 11.59
C ARG A 72 -15.03 25.41 10.60
N SER A 73 -14.71 25.09 9.35
CA SER A 73 -14.30 26.09 8.35
C SER A 73 -15.46 26.90 7.78
N ARG A 74 -16.66 26.29 7.64
CA ARG A 74 -17.85 26.87 6.99
C ARG A 74 -17.62 27.39 5.56
N THR A 75 -16.50 27.05 4.92
CA THR A 75 -16.10 27.48 3.57
C THR A 75 -16.07 26.35 2.55
N ILE A 76 -16.16 25.09 3.00
CA ILE A 76 -16.19 23.92 2.13
C ILE A 76 -17.66 23.58 1.82
N TYR A 77 -18.11 23.92 0.61
CA TYR A 77 -19.49 23.70 0.16
C TYR A 77 -19.64 22.47 -0.75
N ASN A 78 -18.54 22.01 -1.35
CA ASN A 78 -18.53 20.79 -2.15
C ASN A 78 -18.24 19.61 -1.23
N VAL A 79 -19.28 18.86 -0.92
CA VAL A 79 -19.17 17.56 -0.28
C VAL A 79 -18.35 16.66 -1.20
N HIS A 80 -17.33 16.04 -0.63
CA HIS A 80 -16.44 15.10 -1.27
C HIS A 80 -17.28 14.03 -2.00
N SER A 81 -17.33 14.12 -3.33
CA SER A 81 -18.28 13.38 -4.16
C SER A 81 -17.89 11.90 -4.25
N ASP A 82 -18.82 10.97 -4.50
CA ASP A 82 -18.56 9.51 -4.65
C ASP A 82 -17.57 9.16 -5.80
N ASN A 83 -16.91 10.13 -6.43
CA ASN A 83 -15.86 9.99 -7.46
C ASN A 83 -16.22 9.00 -8.58
N LYS A 84 -17.51 8.89 -8.90
CA LYS A 84 -18.07 7.91 -9.86
C LYS A 84 -17.77 6.44 -9.48
N LEU A 85 -17.41 6.14 -8.23
CA LEU A 85 -17.07 4.80 -7.75
C LEU A 85 -18.25 3.85 -7.85
N SER A 86 -19.46 4.31 -7.51
CA SER A 86 -20.68 3.49 -7.67
C SER A 86 -20.96 3.15 -9.13
N GLU A 87 -20.66 4.07 -10.06
CA GLU A 87 -20.80 3.83 -11.49
C GLU A 87 -19.80 2.78 -12.00
N MET A 88 -18.54 2.89 -11.58
CA MET A 88 -17.49 1.93 -11.92
C MET A 88 -17.78 0.53 -11.36
N LEU A 89 -18.26 0.44 -10.11
CA LEU A 89 -18.69 -0.84 -9.54
C LEU A 89 -19.86 -1.45 -10.33
N SER A 90 -20.85 -0.64 -10.71
CA SER A 90 -21.96 -1.09 -11.57
C SER A 90 -21.47 -1.60 -12.93
N LEU A 91 -20.50 -0.91 -13.53
CA LEU A 91 -19.87 -1.34 -14.79
C LEU A 91 -19.28 -2.74 -14.63
N PHE A 92 -18.46 -2.99 -13.60
CA PHE A 92 -17.81 -4.28 -13.38
C PHE A 92 -18.81 -5.41 -13.10
N GLU A 93 -19.84 -5.15 -12.29
CA GLU A 93 -20.88 -6.12 -12.00
C GLU A 93 -21.68 -6.49 -13.25
N LYS A 94 -21.98 -5.52 -14.13
CA LYS A 94 -22.59 -5.78 -15.43
C LYS A 94 -21.69 -6.65 -16.30
N GLY A 95 -20.38 -6.39 -16.31
CA GLY A 95 -19.40 -7.23 -17.01
C GLY A 95 -19.41 -8.68 -16.52
N LEU A 96 -19.44 -8.88 -15.20
CA LEU A 96 -19.47 -10.22 -14.59
C LEU A 96 -20.76 -11.00 -14.87
N LYS A 97 -21.92 -10.31 -14.91
CA LYS A 97 -23.25 -10.92 -15.08
C LYS A 97 -23.63 -11.12 -16.54
N ASN A 98 -23.34 -10.15 -17.41
CA ASN A 98 -24.00 -10.05 -18.71
C ASN A 98 -23.11 -10.46 -19.89
N VAL A 99 -21.77 -10.45 -19.74
CA VAL A 99 -20.85 -10.83 -20.82
C VAL A 99 -20.71 -12.35 -20.89
N LYS A 100 -21.00 -12.92 -22.07
CA LYS A 100 -21.16 -14.38 -22.26
C LYS A 100 -20.15 -15.00 -23.22
N ASN A 101 -19.67 -14.26 -24.21
CA ASN A 101 -18.79 -14.77 -25.26
C ASN A 101 -17.58 -13.87 -25.51
N GLU A 102 -16.60 -14.39 -26.25
CA GLU A 102 -15.32 -13.71 -26.53
C GLU A 102 -15.53 -12.35 -27.22
N TYR A 103 -16.43 -12.26 -28.19
CA TYR A 103 -16.71 -11.02 -28.90
C TYR A 103 -17.23 -9.93 -27.95
N GLU A 104 -18.17 -10.27 -27.07
CA GLU A 104 -18.65 -9.37 -26.02
C GLU A 104 -17.55 -9.00 -25.02
N GLN A 105 -16.66 -9.93 -24.67
CA GLN A 105 -15.53 -9.65 -23.77
C GLN A 105 -14.59 -8.59 -24.36
N LEU A 106 -14.22 -8.72 -25.64
CA LEU A 106 -13.33 -7.77 -26.31
C LEU A 106 -13.96 -6.39 -26.43
N ASN A 107 -15.24 -6.32 -26.78
CA ASN A 107 -15.99 -5.06 -26.85
C ASN A 107 -16.13 -4.39 -25.47
N TYR A 108 -16.43 -5.18 -24.43
CA TYR A 108 -16.48 -4.70 -23.07
C TYR A 108 -15.10 -4.21 -22.60
N ALA A 109 -14.03 -4.92 -22.95
CA ALA A 109 -12.66 -4.56 -22.58
C ALA A 109 -12.24 -3.19 -23.10
N GLN A 110 -12.67 -2.81 -24.31
CA GLN A 110 -12.41 -1.49 -24.87
C GLN A 110 -13.03 -0.38 -24.01
N GLN A 111 -14.32 -0.51 -23.70
CA GLN A 111 -15.03 0.45 -22.83
C GLN A 111 -14.44 0.47 -21.42
N LEU A 112 -14.09 -0.70 -20.87
CA LEU A 112 -13.48 -0.81 -19.56
C LEU A 112 -12.17 -0.01 -19.46
N LYS A 113 -11.30 -0.10 -20.48
CA LYS A 113 -10.03 0.61 -20.54
C LYS A 113 -10.24 2.13 -20.51
N GLU A 114 -11.10 2.63 -21.38
CA GLU A 114 -11.42 4.06 -21.47
C GLU A 114 -11.99 4.60 -20.15
N ARG A 115 -12.89 3.83 -19.52
CA ARG A 115 -13.49 4.21 -18.22
C ARG A 115 -12.49 4.19 -17.08
N LEU A 116 -11.60 3.20 -17.02
CA LEU A 116 -10.55 3.14 -16.00
C LEU A 116 -9.54 4.28 -16.16
N GLU A 117 -9.16 4.60 -17.41
CA GLU A 117 -8.26 5.71 -17.70
C GLU A 117 -8.88 7.04 -17.27
N ALA A 118 -10.12 7.32 -17.67
CA ALA A 118 -10.82 8.53 -17.27
C ALA A 118 -10.98 8.64 -15.74
N PHE A 119 -11.34 7.53 -15.07
CA PHE A 119 -11.38 7.50 -13.60
C PHE A 119 -10.02 7.83 -12.98
N THR A 120 -8.93 7.26 -13.48
CA THR A 120 -7.58 7.49 -12.93
C THR A 120 -7.13 8.94 -13.10
N GLN A 121 -7.49 9.55 -14.23
CA GLN A 121 -7.20 10.95 -14.52
C GLN A 121 -7.91 11.91 -13.56
N ASP A 122 -9.10 11.55 -13.06
CA ASP A 122 -9.83 12.33 -12.06
C ASP A 122 -9.36 12.00 -10.61
N PHE A 123 -9.11 10.73 -10.31
CA PHE A 123 -8.87 10.22 -8.96
C PHE A 123 -7.50 10.62 -8.38
N LEU A 124 -6.45 10.68 -9.19
CA LEU A 124 -5.11 11.06 -8.71
C LEU A 124 -4.99 12.57 -8.38
N PRO A 125 -5.52 13.49 -9.21
CA PRO A 125 -5.59 14.91 -8.85
C PRO A 125 -6.48 15.17 -7.65
N HIS A 126 -7.58 14.42 -7.50
CA HIS A 126 -8.44 14.51 -6.33
C HIS A 126 -7.65 14.26 -5.02
N MET A 127 -6.95 13.13 -4.91
CA MET A 127 -6.08 12.87 -3.75
C MET A 127 -4.99 13.93 -3.52
N ARG A 128 -4.53 14.58 -4.60
CA ARG A 128 -3.55 15.66 -4.50
C ARG A 128 -4.18 16.92 -3.91
N GLU A 129 -5.40 17.27 -4.32
CA GLU A 129 -6.14 18.40 -3.75
C GLU A 129 -6.29 18.23 -2.23
N GLU A 130 -6.60 17.02 -1.76
CA GLU A 130 -6.72 16.77 -0.32
C GLU A 130 -5.40 16.96 0.42
N GLU A 131 -4.30 16.44 -0.13
CA GLU A 131 -2.95 16.59 0.41
C GLU A 131 -2.47 18.06 0.40
N GLU A 132 -2.79 18.81 -0.64
CA GLU A 132 -2.27 20.18 -0.86
C GLU A 132 -3.18 21.29 -0.35
N VAL A 133 -4.48 21.02 -0.19
CA VAL A 133 -5.50 22.01 0.23
C VAL A 133 -6.10 21.62 1.58
N PHE A 134 -6.63 20.40 1.72
CA PHE A 134 -7.34 20.03 2.94
C PHE A 134 -6.40 19.79 4.12
N GLN A 135 -5.23 19.18 3.92
CA GLN A 135 -4.25 19.02 5.02
C GLN A 135 -3.82 20.37 5.62
N PRO A 136 -3.47 21.42 4.85
CA PRO A 136 -3.23 22.75 5.42
C PRO A 136 -4.45 23.33 6.14
N MET A 137 -5.66 23.20 5.59
CA MET A 137 -6.88 23.65 6.27
C MET A 137 -7.12 22.91 7.60
N MET A 138 -6.83 21.61 7.65
CA MET A 138 -6.88 20.83 8.88
C MET A 138 -5.91 21.39 9.94
N MET A 139 -4.71 21.82 9.52
CA MET A 139 -3.75 22.48 10.42
C MET A 139 -4.21 23.87 10.91
N GLU A 140 -5.07 24.55 10.15
CA GLU A 140 -5.62 25.86 10.53
C GLU A 140 -6.78 25.74 11.53
N TYR A 141 -7.69 24.77 11.34
CA TYR A 141 -8.93 24.67 12.11
C TYR A 141 -8.90 23.66 13.26
N PHE A 142 -7.83 22.86 13.39
CA PHE A 142 -7.69 21.86 14.44
C PHE A 142 -6.38 22.04 15.18
N THR A 143 -6.42 21.76 16.49
CA THR A 143 -5.20 21.68 17.28
C THR A 143 -4.40 20.45 16.90
N TYR A 144 -3.10 20.49 17.21
CA TYR A 144 -2.18 19.40 16.91
C TYR A 144 -2.60 18.06 17.54
N GLU A 145 -3.09 18.07 18.77
CA GLU A 145 -3.56 16.84 19.45
C GLU A 145 -4.88 16.32 18.85
N GLU A 146 -5.79 17.20 18.45
CA GLU A 146 -7.00 16.79 17.73
C GLU A 146 -6.65 16.10 16.41
N LEU A 147 -5.69 16.63 15.65
CA LEU A 147 -5.24 16.01 14.40
C LEU A 147 -4.59 14.64 14.61
N LYS A 148 -3.80 14.47 15.68
CA LYS A 148 -3.26 13.15 16.05
C LYS A 148 -4.39 12.16 16.33
N ASP A 149 -5.45 12.59 17.00
CA ASP A 149 -6.58 11.71 17.31
C ASP A 149 -7.44 11.41 16.08
N ILE A 150 -7.62 12.38 15.19
CA ILE A 150 -8.26 12.17 13.87
C ILE A 150 -7.44 11.15 13.07
N LYS A 151 -6.12 11.34 12.96
CA LYS A 151 -5.23 10.40 12.27
C LYS A 151 -5.36 8.98 12.84
N LYS A 152 -5.31 8.82 14.16
CA LYS A 152 -5.48 7.51 14.81
C LYS A 152 -6.79 6.85 14.40
N LYS A 153 -7.91 7.59 14.36
CA LYS A 153 -9.22 7.08 13.94
C LYS A 153 -9.21 6.66 12.46
N VAL A 154 -8.72 7.52 11.57
CA VAL A 154 -8.62 7.25 10.13
C VAL A 154 -7.79 5.98 9.87
N ILE A 155 -6.60 5.89 10.45
CA ILE A 155 -5.71 4.72 10.29
C ILE A 155 -6.36 3.45 10.87
N ALA A 156 -7.05 3.56 12.01
CA ALA A 156 -7.74 2.43 12.62
C ALA A 156 -8.88 1.90 11.72
N GLN A 157 -9.64 2.77 11.06
CA GLN A 157 -10.71 2.36 10.14
C GLN A 157 -10.14 1.65 8.91
N HIS A 158 -9.14 2.24 8.24
CA HIS A 158 -8.46 1.60 7.11
C HIS A 158 -7.83 0.24 7.49
N SER A 159 -7.28 0.11 8.69
CA SER A 159 -6.66 -1.13 9.16
C SER A 159 -7.66 -2.20 9.58
N SER A 160 -8.76 -1.81 10.23
CA SER A 160 -9.77 -2.75 10.75
C SER A 160 -10.62 -3.32 9.64
N GLN A 161 -10.95 -2.53 8.63
CA GLN A 161 -11.75 -3.00 7.52
C GLN A 161 -10.94 -3.92 6.59
N ARG A 162 -9.64 -3.64 6.37
CA ARG A 162 -8.73 -4.59 5.69
C ARG A 162 -8.71 -5.97 6.35
N ARG A 163 -8.77 -6.02 7.70
CA ARG A 163 -8.88 -7.29 8.42
C ARG A 163 -10.20 -8.00 8.14
N LYS A 164 -11.33 -7.28 8.09
CA LYS A 164 -12.63 -7.86 7.73
C LYS A 164 -12.65 -8.40 6.31
N ASP A 165 -12.10 -7.67 5.34
CA ASP A 165 -12.03 -8.12 3.94
C ASP A 165 -11.13 -9.35 3.79
N THR A 166 -10.00 -9.39 4.49
CA THR A 166 -9.11 -10.56 4.53
C THR A 166 -9.84 -11.76 5.15
N VAL A 167 -10.57 -11.52 6.23
CA VAL A 167 -11.38 -12.53 6.91
C VAL A 167 -12.49 -13.06 5.99
N GLU A 168 -13.19 -12.19 5.29
CA GLU A 168 -14.29 -12.56 4.40
C GLU A 168 -13.78 -13.28 3.14
N LEU A 169 -12.63 -12.86 2.60
CA LEU A 169 -11.92 -13.56 1.53
C LEU A 169 -11.49 -14.97 1.97
N LEU A 170 -10.89 -15.10 3.16
CA LEU A 170 -10.47 -16.39 3.70
C LEU A 170 -11.67 -17.32 3.99
N LYS A 171 -12.82 -16.77 4.40
CA LYS A 171 -14.09 -17.52 4.54
C LYS A 171 -14.61 -17.98 3.19
N GLY A 172 -14.61 -17.08 2.19
CA GLY A 172 -15.01 -17.40 0.81
C GLY A 172 -14.12 -18.42 0.12
N LEU A 173 -12.87 -18.55 0.55
CA LEU A 173 -11.91 -19.57 0.09
C LEU A 173 -11.93 -20.85 0.94
N GLY A 174 -12.73 -20.92 2.02
CA GLY A 174 -12.79 -22.07 2.93
C GLY A 174 -11.55 -22.27 3.81
N LEU A 175 -10.63 -21.31 3.85
CA LEU A 175 -9.33 -21.38 4.54
C LEU A 175 -9.37 -20.83 5.97
N TRP A 176 -10.52 -20.35 6.42
CA TRP A 176 -10.64 -19.67 7.72
C TRP A 176 -10.30 -20.56 8.91
N ASN A 177 -10.75 -21.81 8.88
CA ASN A 177 -10.51 -22.77 9.96
C ASN A 177 -9.01 -23.08 10.11
N GLN A 178 -8.25 -23.12 9.01
CA GLN A 178 -6.80 -23.31 9.05
C GLN A 178 -6.05 -22.09 9.61
N ALA A 179 -6.49 -20.88 9.26
CA ALA A 179 -5.92 -19.65 9.79
C ALA A 179 -6.20 -19.51 11.31
N GLU A 180 -7.39 -19.91 11.76
CA GLU A 180 -7.79 -19.88 13.17
C GLU A 180 -7.01 -20.88 14.03
N GLU A 181 -6.76 -22.10 13.52
CA GLU A 181 -5.92 -23.10 14.20
C GLU A 181 -4.46 -22.64 14.34
N LEU A 182 -3.90 -21.98 13.32
CA LEU A 182 -2.57 -21.36 13.39
C LEU A 182 -2.51 -20.22 14.41
N HIS A 183 -3.57 -19.40 14.50
CA HIS A 183 -3.68 -18.31 15.47
C HIS A 183 -3.84 -18.84 16.90
N LYS A 184 -4.60 -19.93 17.11
CA LYS A 184 -4.67 -20.65 18.38
C LYS A 184 -3.31 -21.23 18.77
N ALA A 185 -2.62 -21.90 17.84
CA ALA A 185 -1.29 -22.45 18.10
C ALA A 185 -0.29 -21.37 18.52
N PHE A 186 -0.37 -20.17 17.93
CA PHE A 186 0.44 -19.01 18.35
C PHE A 186 0.03 -18.45 19.72
N LYS A 187 -1.26 -18.41 20.03
CA LYS A 187 -1.78 -17.88 21.31
C LYS A 187 -1.47 -18.77 22.51
N TYR A 188 -1.38 -20.08 22.32
CA TYR A 188 -0.98 -21.04 23.38
C TYR A 188 0.54 -21.10 23.62
N SER A 189 1.36 -20.38 22.85
CA SER A 189 2.82 -20.30 23.03
C SER A 189 3.27 -19.15 23.95
N ALA A 190 2.35 -18.27 24.39
CA ALA A 190 2.69 -17.01 25.06
C ALA A 190 2.06 -16.83 26.45
N ASP A 191 1.59 -17.90 27.08
CA ASP A 191 1.15 -17.87 28.49
C ASP A 191 2.19 -18.61 29.34
N GLU A 192 3.13 -17.83 29.91
CA GLU A 192 4.05 -18.31 30.93
C GLU A 192 3.27 -18.65 32.20
N LYS A 193 3.30 -19.94 32.59
CA LYS A 193 3.23 -20.32 34.00
C LYS A 193 4.45 -21.14 34.37
N VAL A 194 5.19 -20.54 35.29
CA VAL A 194 6.30 -21.06 36.09
C VAL A 194 5.88 -22.37 36.78
N ASP A 195 6.57 -23.48 36.49
CA ASP A 195 6.93 -24.50 37.49
C ASP A 195 8.01 -25.46 36.95
N GLU A 196 8.80 -26.00 37.87
CA GLU A 196 10.15 -26.54 37.73
C GLU A 196 10.31 -27.81 36.86
N GLY A 197 11.42 -27.82 36.13
CA GLY A 197 12.17 -29.03 35.78
C GLY A 197 11.70 -29.81 34.56
N PHE A 198 12.28 -29.53 33.39
CA PHE A 198 12.70 -30.53 32.39
C PHE A 198 13.58 -29.86 31.33
N GLU A 199 14.87 -30.20 31.30
CA GLU A 199 15.74 -29.93 30.16
C GLU A 199 15.18 -30.67 28.93
N LYS A 200 14.81 -29.92 27.87
CA LYS A 200 14.85 -30.38 26.49
C LYS A 200 14.75 -29.22 25.49
N ASP A 201 15.93 -28.71 25.14
CA ASP A 201 16.36 -28.30 23.79
C ASP A 201 15.28 -27.75 22.83
N THR A 202 14.64 -26.63 23.17
CA THR A 202 13.91 -25.80 22.19
C THR A 202 14.87 -24.79 21.59
N LYS A 203 15.57 -25.20 20.52
CA LYS A 203 16.33 -24.26 19.68
C LYS A 203 15.37 -23.23 19.09
N SER A 204 15.38 -22.03 19.67
CA SER A 204 14.85 -20.81 19.06
C SER A 204 15.42 -20.68 17.64
N VAL A 205 14.58 -20.89 16.62
CA VAL A 205 14.99 -20.71 15.22
C VAL A 205 14.92 -19.23 14.90
N TYR A 206 16.02 -18.51 15.17
CA TYR A 206 16.15 -17.12 14.73
C TYR A 206 16.12 -17.05 13.20
N ILE A 207 15.59 -15.95 12.65
CA ILE A 207 15.51 -15.70 11.21
C ILE A 207 16.89 -15.82 10.51
N SER A 208 17.98 -15.59 11.25
CA SER A 208 19.36 -15.78 10.80
C SER A 208 19.74 -17.23 10.49
N HIS A 209 18.96 -18.21 10.96
CA HIS A 209 19.15 -19.64 10.69
C HIS A 209 18.33 -20.15 9.51
N LEU A 210 17.53 -19.28 8.87
CA LEU A 210 16.81 -19.67 7.66
C LEU A 210 17.80 -19.88 6.50
N PRO A 211 17.57 -20.90 5.66
CA PRO A 211 18.35 -21.07 4.44
C PRO A 211 18.29 -19.81 3.57
N PRO A 212 19.41 -19.42 2.93
CA PRO A 212 19.48 -18.25 2.05
C PRO A 212 18.38 -18.19 1.00
N GLU A 213 17.93 -19.33 0.48
CA GLU A 213 16.87 -19.44 -0.53
C GLU A 213 15.51 -18.98 -0.01
N VAL A 214 15.24 -19.22 1.29
CA VAL A 214 14.00 -18.79 1.95
C VAL A 214 14.04 -17.29 2.17
N ILE A 215 15.18 -16.76 2.63
CA ILE A 215 15.38 -15.32 2.81
C ILE A 215 15.26 -14.59 1.47
N LEU A 216 15.81 -15.14 0.39
CA LEU A 216 15.67 -14.59 -0.96
C LEU A 216 14.23 -14.55 -1.45
N LYS A 217 13.42 -15.56 -1.12
CA LYS A 217 11.97 -15.56 -1.44
C LYS A 217 11.24 -14.43 -0.71
N VAL A 218 11.62 -14.14 0.54
CA VAL A 218 11.10 -13.00 1.30
C VAL A 218 11.55 -11.68 0.67
N PHE A 219 12.84 -11.54 0.38
CA PHE A 219 13.43 -10.32 -0.19
C PHE A 219 12.85 -9.95 -1.56
N ARG A 220 12.33 -10.91 -2.32
CA ARG A 220 11.66 -10.65 -3.61
C ARG A 220 10.45 -9.72 -3.49
N TYR A 221 9.86 -9.59 -2.31
CA TYR A 221 8.72 -8.69 -2.07
C TYR A 221 9.12 -7.29 -1.61
N LEU A 222 10.42 -7.04 -1.41
CA LEU A 222 10.94 -5.76 -0.93
C LEU A 222 11.24 -4.83 -2.11
N SER A 223 11.01 -3.54 -1.90
CA SER A 223 11.41 -2.50 -2.83
C SER A 223 12.94 -2.32 -2.86
N PRO A 224 13.50 -1.70 -3.93
CA PRO A 224 14.92 -1.33 -4.00
C PRO A 224 15.47 -0.64 -2.75
N VAL A 225 14.70 0.28 -2.15
CA VAL A 225 15.13 1.02 -0.95
C VAL A 225 15.14 0.13 0.28
N GLU A 226 14.15 -0.76 0.42
CA GLU A 226 14.07 -1.71 1.51
C GLU A 226 15.16 -2.78 1.41
N LEU A 227 15.51 -3.24 0.22
CA LEU A 227 16.66 -4.11 0.00
C LEU A 227 17.96 -3.44 0.44
N CYS A 228 18.15 -2.15 0.13
CA CYS A 228 19.30 -1.38 0.62
C CYS A 228 19.33 -1.28 2.15
N ARG A 229 18.18 -1.17 2.82
CA ARG A 229 18.09 -1.17 4.29
C ARG A 229 18.37 -2.57 4.88
N CYS A 230 17.82 -3.63 4.29
CA CYS A 230 18.14 -5.01 4.67
C CYS A 230 19.64 -5.29 4.55
N SER A 231 20.32 -4.67 3.60
CA SER A 231 21.77 -4.84 3.41
C SER A 231 22.63 -4.28 4.55
N GLN A 232 22.03 -3.48 5.45
CA GLN A 232 22.68 -2.86 6.61
C GLN A 232 22.49 -3.67 7.91
N VAL A 233 21.69 -4.73 7.89
CA VAL A 233 21.34 -5.51 9.09
C VAL A 233 22.48 -6.44 9.51
N CYS A 234 23.02 -7.21 8.57
CA CYS A 234 24.19 -8.07 8.78
C CYS A 234 24.87 -8.39 7.43
N THR A 235 26.05 -9.02 7.49
CA THR A 235 26.83 -9.40 6.29
C THR A 235 26.08 -10.33 5.36
N ASP A 236 25.39 -11.34 5.90
CA ASP A 236 24.67 -12.34 5.10
C ASP A 236 23.50 -11.71 4.35
N TRP A 237 22.74 -10.84 5.04
CA TRP A 237 21.65 -10.10 4.42
C TRP A 237 22.17 -9.08 3.41
N SER A 238 23.36 -8.50 3.62
CA SER A 238 24.03 -7.65 2.63
C SER A 238 24.33 -8.39 1.34
N VAL A 239 24.83 -9.62 1.42
CA VAL A 239 25.08 -10.47 0.26
C VAL A 239 23.76 -10.83 -0.44
N LEU A 240 22.76 -11.28 0.31
CA LEU A 240 21.48 -11.71 -0.26
C LEU A 240 20.72 -10.56 -0.90
N ALA A 241 20.66 -9.39 -0.28
CA ALA A 241 19.97 -8.21 -0.80
C ALA A 241 20.57 -7.70 -2.12
N LYS A 242 21.86 -7.97 -2.39
CA LYS A 242 22.54 -7.61 -3.64
C LYS A 242 22.37 -8.64 -4.77
N THR A 243 21.64 -9.73 -4.52
CA THR A 243 21.43 -10.78 -5.53
C THR A 243 20.67 -10.22 -6.74
N GLY A 244 21.25 -10.33 -7.94
CA GLY A 244 20.69 -9.74 -9.16
C GLY A 244 19.26 -10.20 -9.51
N SER A 245 18.83 -11.38 -9.04
CA SER A 245 17.46 -11.87 -9.20
C SER A 245 16.40 -11.02 -8.50
N LEU A 246 16.79 -10.18 -7.54
CA LEU A 246 15.94 -9.24 -6.82
C LEU A 246 15.77 -7.90 -7.56
N TRP A 247 16.68 -7.58 -8.50
CA TRP A 247 16.79 -6.25 -9.13
C TRP A 247 16.33 -6.24 -10.60
N LYS A 248 15.25 -6.97 -10.92
CA LYS A 248 14.79 -7.19 -12.31
C LYS A 248 14.24 -5.93 -13.01
N HIS A 249 13.80 -4.93 -12.25
CA HIS A 249 13.24 -3.68 -12.77
C HIS A 249 13.98 -2.46 -12.20
N LEU A 250 15.31 -2.42 -12.42
CA LEU A 250 16.10 -1.22 -12.19
C LEU A 250 15.69 -0.16 -13.22
N HIS A 251 14.94 0.86 -12.80
CA HIS A 251 14.61 2.00 -13.65
C HIS A 251 15.80 2.97 -13.70
N PRO A 252 16.56 3.07 -14.80
CA PRO A 252 17.79 3.85 -14.87
C PRO A 252 17.57 5.34 -14.59
N VAL A 253 16.35 5.84 -14.84
CA VAL A 253 15.95 7.23 -14.57
C VAL A 253 16.06 7.59 -13.08
N ARG A 254 15.89 6.62 -12.16
CA ARG A 254 16.05 6.86 -10.72
C ARG A 254 17.53 6.93 -10.30
N TRP A 255 18.42 6.27 -11.04
CA TRP A 255 19.87 6.35 -10.85
C TRP A 255 20.45 7.65 -11.40
N ALA A 256 19.97 8.09 -12.58
CA ALA A 256 20.42 9.31 -13.25
C ALA A 256 20.06 10.60 -12.49
N ARG A 257 19.09 10.57 -11.58
CA ARG A 257 18.68 11.72 -10.76
C ARG A 257 19.52 11.93 -9.50
N GLY A 258 20.57 11.12 -9.29
CA GLY A 258 21.42 11.19 -8.10
C GLY A 258 20.69 10.78 -6.81
N PRO A 259 21.38 10.69 -5.66
CA PRO A 259 20.71 10.45 -4.39
C PRO A 259 19.71 11.59 -4.11
N HIS A 260 18.56 11.24 -3.54
CA HIS A 260 17.63 12.22 -3.00
C HIS A 260 18.36 13.10 -1.97
N ALA A 261 18.25 14.43 -2.08
CA ALA A 261 19.01 15.38 -1.27
C ALA A 261 18.87 15.14 0.26
N ASP A 262 17.76 14.54 0.63
CA ASP A 262 17.28 14.15 1.95
C ASP A 262 17.81 12.80 2.47
N THR A 263 18.49 12.00 1.63
CA THR A 263 19.09 10.70 2.04
C THR A 263 20.56 10.55 1.68
N ALA A 264 21.18 11.58 1.09
CA ALA A 264 22.62 11.61 0.87
C ALA A 264 23.33 11.68 2.23
N SER A 265 23.82 10.54 2.73
CA SER A 265 24.86 10.61 3.75
C SER A 265 26.05 11.32 3.10
N GLY A 266 26.47 12.41 3.72
CA GLY A 266 27.64 13.15 3.27
C GLY A 266 28.82 12.19 3.09
N CYS A 267 29.51 12.35 1.96
CA CYS A 267 30.77 11.72 1.60
C CYS A 267 30.71 10.24 1.20
N GLN A 268 30.17 9.93 0.01
CA GLN A 268 30.69 8.82 -0.83
C GLN A 268 30.26 8.81 -2.31
N ASN A 269 29.83 9.96 -2.88
CA ASN A 269 29.68 10.04 -4.33
C ASN A 269 31.02 10.32 -5.00
N LEU A 270 31.66 9.26 -5.50
CA LEU A 270 32.93 9.23 -6.24
C LEU A 270 32.91 9.96 -7.61
N GLN A 271 32.07 10.97 -7.81
CA GLN A 271 31.94 11.69 -9.09
C GLN A 271 31.79 13.21 -8.93
N CYS A 272 32.49 13.83 -7.99
CA CYS A 272 32.65 15.29 -7.98
C CYS A 272 34.12 15.65 -8.30
N GLY A 273 34.33 16.37 -9.41
CA GLY A 273 35.64 16.81 -9.89
C GLY A 273 36.28 17.96 -9.10
N PHE A 274 35.63 18.47 -8.06
CA PHE A 274 36.19 19.50 -7.17
C PHE A 274 36.42 18.89 -5.79
N ARG A 275 37.70 18.62 -5.49
CA ARG A 275 38.16 18.16 -4.19
C ARG A 275 38.24 19.34 -3.23
N ALA A 276 37.32 19.40 -2.27
CA ALA A 276 37.56 20.00 -0.96
C ALA A 276 36.61 19.34 0.05
N CYS A 277 37.16 18.47 0.89
CA CYS A 277 36.45 17.82 1.96
C CYS A 277 36.41 18.76 3.17
N CYS A 278 35.25 19.27 3.55
CA CYS A 278 35.06 19.97 4.82
C CYS A 278 34.95 18.94 5.96
N ARG A 279 36.07 18.28 6.29
CA ARG A 279 36.36 17.70 7.60
C ARG A 279 37.84 17.34 7.69
N SER A 280 38.63 18.31 8.09
CA SER A 280 39.82 18.11 8.92
C SER A 280 39.71 19.17 10.00
N GLY A 281 39.76 18.73 11.25
CA GLY A 281 39.55 19.57 12.43
C GLY A 281 40.71 20.52 12.69
N GLU A 282 40.46 21.42 13.66
CA GLU A 282 41.27 22.57 14.10
C GLU A 282 41.25 23.80 13.19
#